data_AF-A0A3P7W3T1-F1
#
_entry.id   AF-A0A3P7W3T1-F1
#
_cell.length_a   1.000
_cell.length_b   1.000
_cell.length_c   1.000
_cell.angle_alpha   90.00
_cell.angle_beta   90.00
_cell.angle_gamma   90.00
#
_symmetry.space_group_name_H-M   'P 1'
#
loop_
_entity.id
_entity.type
_entity.pdbx_description
1 polymer ?
#
loop_
_entity_poly.entity_id
_entity_poly.type
_entity_poly.pdbx_seq_one_letter_code
_entity_poly.pdbx_strand_id
1 'polypeptide(L)'
;MQSIVEKCPTKDLTILMGDFSAKVGTDNTGYEDIMGRHGLGERNKNGERFANLCAFNKLVTGGTIFPHKRIHKTTWTSPDHTTQNQIDHICINKTFRRTKEDVRTKRGADIASDHHLLVAKMKLKLKKHWTMGRKISQMFNTVFLRDTEKLNKFKIVLSKSSRPFMIYSMEKELLWRATGK
;
A
#
# COMPACT_ATOMS: atom_id res chain seq x y z
N MET A 1 -17.85 5.54 -7.66
CA MET A 1 -16.81 5.59 -6.62
C MET A 1 -17.19 4.77 -5.39
N GLN A 2 -18.40 4.94 -4.82
CA GLN A 2 -18.89 4.17 -3.67
C GLN A 2 -18.73 2.64 -3.83
N SER A 3 -19.22 2.09 -4.94
CA SER A 3 -19.14 0.65 -5.25
C SER A 3 -17.71 0.09 -5.40
N ILE A 4 -16.70 0.96 -5.58
CA ILE A 4 -15.29 0.55 -5.65
C ILE A 4 -14.73 0.47 -4.23
N VAL A 5 -15.01 1.47 -3.40
CA VAL A 5 -14.55 1.51 -2.00
C VAL A 5 -15.14 0.34 -1.20
N GLU A 6 -16.39 -0.03 -1.47
CA GLU A 6 -17.07 -1.17 -0.82
C GLU A 6 -16.46 -2.53 -1.16
N LYS A 7 -15.79 -2.65 -2.32
CA LYS A 7 -15.10 -3.89 -2.70
C LYS A 7 -13.77 -4.06 -1.98
N CYS A 8 -13.23 -3.01 -1.35
CA CYS A 8 -11.97 -3.09 -0.63
C CYS A 8 -12.16 -3.81 0.72
N PRO A 9 -11.32 -4.80 1.06
CA PRO A 9 -11.36 -5.44 2.37
C PRO A 9 -11.16 -4.42 3.49
N THR A 10 -12.05 -4.43 4.49
CA THR A 10 -12.04 -3.44 5.60
C THR A 10 -10.79 -3.53 6.48
N LYS A 11 -10.10 -4.67 6.48
CA LYS A 11 -8.88 -4.92 7.25
C LYS A 11 -7.60 -4.45 6.53
N ASP A 12 -7.69 -4.20 5.23
CA ASP A 12 -6.54 -3.81 4.43
C ASP A 12 -6.35 -2.28 4.45
N LEU A 13 -5.15 -1.84 4.09
CA LEU A 13 -4.88 -0.42 3.90
C LEU A 13 -5.56 0.05 2.60
N THR A 14 -6.56 0.91 2.73
CA THR A 14 -7.20 1.57 1.57
C THR A 14 -6.70 3.01 1.47
N ILE A 15 -6.19 3.36 0.29
CA ILE A 15 -5.82 4.72 -0.07
C ILE A 15 -6.71 5.16 -1.22
N LEU A 16 -7.48 6.22 -1.00
CA LEU A 16 -8.26 6.89 -2.03
C LEU A 16 -7.53 8.19 -2.37
N MET A 17 -7.11 8.37 -3.61
CA MET A 17 -6.38 9.56 -4.03
C MET A 17 -6.75 10.02 -5.43
N GLY A 18 -6.63 11.32 -5.68
CA GLY A 18 -6.84 11.92 -6.99
C GLY A 18 -7.41 13.33 -6.91
N ASP A 19 -7.72 13.88 -8.08
CA ASP A 19 -8.50 15.11 -8.24
C ASP A 19 -9.99 14.79 -8.12
N PHE A 20 -10.65 15.36 -7.10
CA PHE A 20 -12.09 15.22 -6.89
C PHE A 20 -12.85 16.49 -7.24
N SER A 21 -12.14 17.56 -7.67
CA SER A 21 -12.69 18.89 -7.88
C SER A 21 -13.50 19.38 -6.66
N ALA A 22 -13.05 18.97 -5.47
CA ALA A 22 -13.79 19.08 -4.22
C ALA A 22 -13.04 19.98 -3.23
N LYS A 23 -13.63 21.14 -2.90
CA LYS A 23 -13.12 22.01 -1.84
C LYS A 23 -13.81 21.63 -0.55
N VAL A 24 -13.08 20.98 0.35
CA VAL A 24 -13.64 20.50 1.63
C VAL A 24 -13.70 21.58 2.71
N GLY A 25 -12.86 22.60 2.58
CA GLY A 25 -12.80 23.76 3.47
C GLY A 25 -12.15 23.50 4.84
N THR A 26 -12.16 24.54 5.69
CA THR A 26 -11.66 24.49 7.07
C THR A 26 -12.70 24.05 8.09
N ASP A 27 -13.98 24.32 7.81
CA ASP A 27 -15.07 23.86 8.64
C ASP A 27 -15.11 22.32 8.58
N ASN A 28 -15.12 21.69 9.74
CA ASN A 28 -15.20 20.25 9.90
C ASN A 28 -16.37 19.82 10.80
N THR A 29 -17.32 20.69 11.08
CA THR A 29 -18.50 20.37 11.89
C THR A 29 -19.28 19.21 11.28
N GLY A 30 -19.51 18.16 12.07
CA GLY A 30 -20.15 16.91 11.64
C GLY A 30 -19.23 15.92 10.90
N TYR A 31 -17.97 16.26 10.70
CA TYR A 31 -16.95 15.46 10.00
C TYR A 31 -15.64 15.36 10.80
N GLU A 32 -15.67 15.62 12.12
CA GLU A 32 -14.49 15.76 12.96
C GLU A 32 -13.63 14.49 13.02
N ASP A 33 -14.23 13.35 12.72
CA ASP A 33 -13.60 12.05 12.79
C ASP A 33 -12.83 11.66 11.52
N ILE A 34 -13.15 12.30 10.39
CA ILE A 34 -12.56 12.09 9.07
C ILE A 34 -11.83 13.33 8.51
N MET A 35 -12.13 14.52 8.99
CA MET A 35 -11.52 15.79 8.56
C MET A 35 -10.91 16.56 9.74
N GLY A 36 -9.74 17.14 9.49
CA GLY A 36 -9.17 18.14 10.38
C GLY A 36 -9.58 19.56 10.00
N ARG A 37 -9.09 20.53 10.78
CA ARG A 37 -9.41 21.96 10.64
C ARG A 37 -8.44 22.73 9.75
N HIS A 38 -7.51 22.02 9.10
CA HIS A 38 -6.43 22.63 8.32
C HIS A 38 -6.66 22.58 6.81
N GLY A 39 -7.88 22.32 6.33
CA GLY A 39 -8.21 22.47 4.91
C GLY A 39 -8.09 23.92 4.41
N LEU A 40 -8.44 24.14 3.15
CA LEU A 40 -8.36 25.47 2.51
C LEU A 40 -9.72 25.95 1.99
N GLY A 41 -10.04 27.21 2.28
CA GLY A 41 -11.21 27.91 1.74
C GLY A 41 -12.54 27.41 2.31
N GLU A 42 -13.61 27.72 1.58
CA GLU A 42 -14.98 27.29 1.91
C GLU A 42 -15.36 26.01 1.18
N ARG A 43 -16.27 25.26 1.79
CA ARG A 43 -16.73 24.00 1.24
C ARG A 43 -17.66 24.24 0.05
N ASN A 44 -17.39 23.59 -1.08
CA ASN A 44 -18.29 23.60 -2.24
C ASN A 44 -19.19 22.34 -2.27
N LYS A 45 -20.18 22.31 -3.17
CA LYS A 45 -21.11 21.16 -3.33
C LYS A 45 -20.38 19.82 -3.54
N ASN A 46 -19.28 19.83 -4.31
CA ASN A 46 -18.44 18.65 -4.49
C ASN A 46 -17.70 18.25 -3.22
N GLY A 47 -17.23 19.25 -2.46
CA GLY A 47 -16.63 19.10 -1.13
C GLY A 47 -17.57 18.43 -0.13
N GLU A 48 -18.84 18.82 -0.12
CA GLU A 48 -19.86 18.18 0.72
C GLU A 48 -20.08 16.72 0.31
N ARG A 49 -20.26 16.43 -0.98
CA ARG A 49 -20.39 15.05 -1.48
C ARG A 49 -19.16 14.20 -1.15
N PHE A 50 -17.98 14.77 -1.29
CA PHE A 50 -16.72 14.11 -0.97
C PHE A 50 -16.56 13.87 0.53
N ALA A 51 -16.93 14.84 1.37
CA ALA A 51 -16.93 14.69 2.83
C ALA A 51 -17.92 13.59 3.26
N ASN A 52 -19.12 13.55 2.67
CA ASN A 52 -20.12 12.50 2.91
C ASN A 52 -19.61 11.11 2.50
N LEU A 53 -18.97 11.01 1.33
CA LEU A 53 -18.31 9.78 0.89
C LEU A 53 -17.25 9.32 1.91
N CYS A 54 -16.40 10.25 2.36
CA CYS A 54 -15.34 9.95 3.32
C CYS A 54 -15.89 9.55 4.69
N ALA A 55 -16.92 10.23 5.18
CA ALA A 55 -17.61 9.90 6.43
C ALA A 55 -18.23 8.50 6.37
N PHE A 56 -19.00 8.22 5.31
CA PHE A 56 -19.68 6.94 5.12
C PHE A 56 -18.69 5.76 5.11
N ASN A 57 -17.55 5.92 4.42
CA ASN A 57 -16.54 4.87 4.29
C ASN A 57 -15.42 4.94 5.34
N LYS A 58 -15.53 5.82 6.34
CA LYS A 58 -14.50 6.04 7.38
C LYS A 58 -13.11 6.31 6.78
N LEU A 59 -13.03 7.21 5.81
CA LEU A 59 -11.79 7.64 5.15
C LEU A 59 -11.36 9.01 5.67
N VAL A 60 -10.13 9.11 6.19
CA VAL A 60 -9.58 10.35 6.75
C VAL A 60 -8.84 11.15 5.68
N THR A 61 -9.32 12.36 5.39
CA THR A 61 -8.75 13.29 4.41
C THR A 61 -7.43 13.87 4.90
N GLY A 62 -6.29 13.46 4.31
CA GLY A 62 -4.97 13.84 4.81
C GLY A 62 -4.64 15.32 4.70
N GLY A 63 -5.05 15.98 3.62
CA GLY A 63 -4.76 17.39 3.37
C GLY A 63 -5.38 18.36 4.38
N THR A 64 -6.29 17.89 5.26
CA THR A 64 -6.96 18.72 6.27
C THR A 64 -6.47 18.45 7.70
N ILE A 65 -5.66 17.40 7.92
CA ILE A 65 -5.24 16.95 9.27
C ILE A 65 -4.00 17.68 9.78
N PHE A 66 -3.06 18.01 8.88
CA PHE A 66 -1.77 18.54 9.27
C PHE A 66 -1.71 20.07 9.14
N PRO A 67 -1.20 20.79 10.14
CA PRO A 67 -1.03 22.23 10.06
C PRO A 67 0.13 22.58 9.12
N HIS A 68 -0.20 23.12 7.95
CA HIS A 68 0.76 23.57 6.94
C HIS A 68 0.49 25.01 6.48
N LYS A 69 1.53 25.66 5.94
CA LYS A 69 1.37 26.91 5.19
C LYS A 69 0.53 26.66 3.93
N ARG A 70 -0.23 27.68 3.47
CA ARG A 70 -1.10 27.58 2.27
C ARG A 70 -0.39 27.02 1.05
N ILE A 71 0.86 27.43 0.84
CA ILE A 71 1.72 26.95 -0.27
C ILE A 71 1.96 25.44 -0.29
N HIS A 72 1.74 24.74 0.82
CA HIS A 72 1.90 23.29 0.96
C HIS A 72 0.55 22.55 1.02
N LYS A 73 -0.57 23.26 0.83
CA LYS A 73 -1.94 22.72 0.81
C LYS A 73 -2.61 22.93 -0.54
N THR A 74 -2.28 24.02 -1.23
CA THR A 74 -2.76 24.30 -2.59
C THR A 74 -2.27 23.21 -3.54
N THR A 75 -3.20 22.52 -4.18
CA THR A 75 -2.94 21.46 -5.16
C THR A 75 -3.16 21.93 -6.58
N TRP A 76 -3.89 23.02 -6.79
CA TRP A 76 -4.15 23.61 -8.10
C TRP A 76 -4.04 25.12 -8.06
N THR A 77 -3.44 25.72 -9.08
CA THR A 77 -3.35 27.17 -9.26
C THR A 77 -3.82 27.53 -10.66
N SER A 78 -4.69 28.52 -10.79
CA SER A 78 -5.18 28.98 -12.08
C SER A 78 -4.03 29.49 -12.98
N PRO A 79 -4.19 29.47 -14.31
CA PRO A 79 -3.16 29.95 -15.25
C PRO A 79 -2.75 31.41 -15.03
N ASP A 80 -3.67 32.24 -14.55
CA ASP A 80 -3.43 33.65 -14.20
C ASP A 80 -2.78 33.84 -12.81
N HIS A 81 -2.50 32.75 -12.10
CA HIS A 81 -1.94 32.70 -10.75
C HIS A 81 -2.77 33.38 -9.65
N THR A 82 -4.01 33.78 -9.92
CA THR A 82 -4.87 34.49 -8.94
C THR A 82 -5.56 33.53 -7.98
N THR A 83 -6.01 32.38 -8.50
CA THR A 83 -6.86 31.44 -7.78
C THR A 83 -6.06 30.21 -7.40
N GLN A 84 -6.20 29.79 -6.15
CA GLN A 84 -5.50 28.63 -5.60
C GLN A 84 -6.47 27.77 -4.80
N ASN A 85 -6.53 26.49 -5.13
CA ASN A 85 -7.49 25.55 -4.56
C ASN A 85 -6.80 24.28 -4.04
N GLN A 86 -7.46 23.63 -3.08
CA GLN A 86 -7.16 22.28 -2.63
C GLN A 86 -8.28 21.37 -3.14
N ILE A 87 -8.04 20.71 -4.28
CA ILE A 87 -9.02 19.86 -4.99
C ILE A 87 -8.54 18.43 -5.19
N ASP A 88 -7.22 18.21 -5.07
CA ASP A 88 -6.62 16.90 -5.01
C ASP A 88 -6.54 16.45 -3.55
N HIS A 89 -6.93 15.20 -3.28
CA HIS A 89 -6.95 14.67 -1.92
C HIS A 89 -6.29 13.30 -1.86
N ILE A 90 -5.68 13.01 -0.71
CA ILE A 90 -5.24 11.67 -0.33
C ILE A 90 -5.96 11.30 0.96
N CYS A 91 -6.80 10.30 0.89
CA CYS A 91 -7.60 9.76 1.98
C CYS A 91 -7.12 8.35 2.33
N ILE A 92 -7.19 8.02 3.62
CA ILE A 92 -6.78 6.73 4.17
C ILE A 92 -7.87 6.22 5.09
N ASN A 93 -8.14 4.92 5.09
CA ASN A 93 -9.08 4.36 6.05
C ASN A 93 -8.69 4.68 7.52
N LYS A 94 -9.70 4.99 8.33
CA LYS A 94 -9.56 5.51 9.70
C LYS A 94 -8.72 4.61 10.59
N THR A 95 -8.81 3.29 10.42
CA THR A 95 -8.00 2.31 11.15
C THR A 95 -6.50 2.53 10.96
N PHE A 96 -6.07 2.94 9.76
CA PHE A 96 -4.68 3.20 9.45
C PHE A 96 -4.31 4.68 9.55
N ARG A 97 -5.18 5.57 10.08
CA ARG A 97 -4.89 7.02 10.15
C ARG A 97 -3.54 7.36 10.78
N ARG A 98 -3.08 6.54 11.74
CA ARG A 98 -1.82 6.74 12.48
C ARG A 98 -0.57 6.40 11.67
N THR A 99 -0.72 5.71 10.54
CA THR A 99 0.40 5.42 9.65
C THR A 99 0.77 6.63 8.80
N LYS A 100 -0.16 7.55 8.58
CA LYS A 100 0.05 8.79 7.84
C LYS A 100 0.81 9.78 8.73
N GLU A 101 2.04 10.10 8.36
CA GLU A 101 2.90 11.06 9.08
C GLU A 101 2.72 12.48 8.54
N ASP A 102 2.47 12.64 7.24
CA ASP A 102 2.30 13.94 6.60
C ASP A 102 1.52 13.82 5.28
N VAL A 103 0.82 14.89 4.88
CA VAL A 103 0.28 15.10 3.53
C VAL A 103 0.46 16.56 3.15
N ARG A 104 1.20 16.81 2.06
CA ARG A 104 1.53 18.16 1.61
C ARG A 104 1.85 18.22 0.12
N THR A 105 1.70 19.40 -0.47
CA THR A 105 2.12 19.66 -1.84
C THR A 105 3.61 20.01 -1.93
N LYS A 106 4.25 19.55 -3.01
CA LYS A 106 5.66 19.76 -3.34
C LYS A 106 5.79 20.79 -4.46
N ARG A 107 5.99 22.06 -4.08
CA ARG A 107 6.11 23.18 -5.04
C ARG A 107 7.41 23.22 -5.85
N GLY A 108 8.44 22.50 -5.42
CA GLY A 108 9.72 22.43 -6.15
C GLY A 108 9.75 21.35 -7.23
N ALA A 109 8.69 20.56 -7.38
CA ALA A 109 8.56 19.60 -8.47
C ALA A 109 7.86 20.28 -9.63
N ASP A 110 8.59 20.56 -10.71
CA ASP A 110 8.02 21.08 -11.95
C ASP A 110 7.42 19.92 -12.75
N ILE A 111 6.13 20.01 -13.04
CA ILE A 111 5.38 19.00 -13.79
C ILE A 111 4.66 19.60 -15.01
N ALA A 112 4.98 20.84 -15.39
CA ALA A 112 4.35 21.57 -16.50
C ALA A 112 2.81 21.49 -16.48
N SER A 113 2.21 21.56 -15.29
CA SER A 113 0.77 21.53 -15.04
C SER A 113 0.38 22.64 -14.08
N ASP A 114 -0.86 23.07 -14.16
CA ASP A 114 -1.56 23.90 -13.18
C ASP A 114 -1.78 23.19 -11.82
N HIS A 115 -1.66 21.86 -11.79
CA HIS A 115 -1.62 21.07 -10.57
C HIS A 115 -0.20 21.02 -9.97
N HIS A 116 -0.15 20.89 -8.64
CA HIS A 116 1.05 20.66 -7.86
C HIS A 116 1.06 19.23 -7.34
N LEU A 117 2.24 18.60 -7.31
CA LEU A 117 2.40 17.25 -6.79
C LEU A 117 2.00 17.15 -5.31
N LEU A 118 0.93 16.41 -5.03
CA LEU A 118 0.48 16.08 -3.67
C LEU A 118 1.15 14.79 -3.18
N VAL A 119 1.82 14.86 -2.03
CA VAL A 119 2.58 13.74 -1.47
C VAL A 119 2.09 13.39 -0.08
N ALA A 120 1.91 12.10 0.18
CA ALA A 120 1.70 11.55 1.52
C ALA A 120 2.97 10.85 2.01
N LYS A 121 3.39 11.15 3.25
CA LYS A 121 4.43 10.41 3.96
C LYS A 121 3.77 9.41 4.90
N MET A 122 4.14 8.14 4.81
CA MET A 122 3.51 7.06 5.57
C MET A 122 4.54 6.13 6.21
N LYS A 123 4.22 5.64 7.41
CA LYS A 123 4.99 4.66 8.17
C LYS A 123 4.09 3.47 8.53
N LEU A 124 4.26 2.39 7.78
CA LEU A 124 3.52 1.14 7.99
C LEU A 124 4.28 0.22 8.95
N LYS A 125 3.59 -0.30 9.96
CA LYS A 125 4.08 -1.38 10.81
C LYS A 125 3.44 -2.67 10.35
N LEU A 126 4.09 -3.37 9.42
CA LEU A 126 3.60 -4.63 8.90
C LEU A 126 3.90 -5.74 9.91
N LYS A 127 2.90 -6.60 10.19
CA LYS A 127 3.15 -7.82 10.94
C LYS A 127 3.96 -8.74 10.03
N LYS A 128 5.13 -9.17 10.50
CA LYS A 128 5.91 -10.20 9.79
C LYS A 128 5.05 -11.45 9.71
N HIS A 129 4.61 -11.80 8.51
CA HIS A 129 4.07 -13.12 8.28
C HIS A 129 5.28 -14.06 8.28
N TRP A 130 5.51 -14.75 9.38
CA TRP A 130 6.35 -15.93 9.33
C TRP A 130 5.60 -16.91 8.45
N THR A 131 6.06 -17.11 7.22
CA THR A 131 5.82 -18.38 6.54
C THR A 131 6.36 -19.40 7.53
N MET A 132 5.47 -20.11 8.24
CA MET A 132 5.87 -21.26 9.04
C MET A 132 6.80 -22.04 8.14
N GLY A 133 8.08 -22.08 8.52
CA GLY A 133 9.15 -22.53 7.66
C GLY A 133 8.73 -23.86 7.05
N ARG A 134 8.83 -23.97 5.73
CA ARG A 134 8.84 -25.20 4.94
C ARG A 134 7.84 -26.23 5.49
N LYS A 135 6.70 -26.46 4.81
CA LYS A 135 6.03 -27.77 4.90
C LYS A 135 7.17 -28.78 4.84
N ILE A 136 7.46 -29.45 5.96
CA ILE A 136 8.46 -30.51 5.99
C ILE A 136 8.01 -31.37 4.82
N SER A 137 8.80 -31.43 3.74
CA SER A 137 8.58 -32.47 2.74
C SER A 137 8.62 -33.70 3.60
N GLN A 138 7.48 -34.38 3.80
CA GLN A 138 7.43 -35.54 4.67
C GLN A 138 8.58 -36.43 4.21
N MET A 139 9.64 -36.52 5.02
CA MET A 139 10.79 -37.33 4.69
C MET A 139 10.34 -38.75 4.96
N PHE A 140 9.82 -39.39 3.92
CA PHE A 140 9.49 -40.80 3.97
C PHE A 140 10.81 -41.57 4.13
N ASN A 141 10.93 -42.35 5.20
CA ASN A 141 12.09 -43.21 5.38
C ASN A 141 12.08 -44.28 4.28
N THR A 142 12.99 -44.16 3.31
CA THR A 142 13.09 -45.06 2.16
C THR A 142 14.05 -46.23 2.40
N VAL A 143 14.69 -46.32 3.58
CA VAL A 143 15.69 -47.35 3.91
C VAL A 143 15.08 -48.76 3.87
N PHE A 144 13.77 -48.89 4.07
CA PHE A 144 13.06 -50.18 4.02
C PHE A 144 12.52 -50.57 2.63
N LEU A 145 12.63 -49.69 1.62
CA LEU A 145 12.23 -50.00 0.25
C LEU A 145 13.35 -50.77 -0.45
N ARG A 146 13.28 -52.10 -0.42
CA ARG A 146 14.27 -53.00 -1.03
C ARG A 146 14.24 -53.03 -2.56
N ASP A 147 13.16 -52.52 -3.16
CA ASP A 147 12.90 -52.53 -4.60
C ASP A 147 13.26 -51.18 -5.24
N THR A 148 14.31 -51.22 -6.06
CA THR A 148 14.91 -50.03 -6.70
C THR A 148 13.97 -49.36 -7.70
N GLU A 149 13.12 -50.11 -8.41
CA GLU A 149 12.18 -49.53 -9.37
C GLU A 149 11.06 -48.77 -8.66
N LYS A 150 10.50 -49.37 -7.58
CA LYS A 150 9.47 -48.70 -6.77
C LYS A 150 9.99 -47.43 -6.12
N LEU A 151 11.25 -47.45 -5.66
CA LEU A 151 11.92 -46.28 -5.09
C LEU A 151 12.08 -45.14 -6.11
N ASN A 152 12.47 -45.45 -7.35
CA ASN A 152 12.59 -44.47 -8.42
C ASN A 152 11.23 -43.88 -8.80
N LYS A 153 10.20 -44.71 -8.92
CA LYS A 153 8.83 -44.26 -9.21
C LYS A 153 8.28 -43.36 -8.10
N PHE A 154 8.52 -43.71 -6.83
CA PHE A 154 8.12 -42.91 -5.67
C PHE A 154 8.80 -41.53 -5.64
N LYS A 155 10.12 -41.47 -5.90
CA LYS A 155 10.87 -40.21 -6.01
C LYS A 155 10.34 -39.30 -7.12
N ILE A 156 10.05 -39.87 -8.29
CA ILE A 156 9.49 -39.13 -9.44
C ILE A 156 8.12 -38.54 -9.09
N VAL A 157 7.24 -39.32 -8.46
CA VAL A 157 5.90 -38.85 -8.05
C VAL A 157 6.01 -37.72 -7.03
N LEU A 158 6.91 -37.82 -6.04
CA LEU A 158 7.15 -36.76 -5.05
C LEU A 158 7.66 -35.46 -5.69
N SER A 159 8.55 -35.58 -6.70
CA SER A 159 9.10 -34.42 -7.41
C SER A 159 8.05 -33.70 -8.26
N LYS A 160 7.07 -34.43 -8.82
CA LYS A 160 6.02 -33.89 -9.69
C LYS A 160 4.83 -33.31 -8.91
N SER A 161 4.54 -33.82 -7.72
CA SER A 161 3.45 -33.28 -6.86
C SER A 161 3.84 -31.98 -6.15
N SER A 162 5.14 -31.68 -6.09
CA SER A 162 5.72 -30.45 -5.55
C SER A 162 5.95 -29.45 -6.69
N ARG A 163 5.04 -28.51 -6.94
CA ARG A 163 5.23 -27.45 -7.97
C ARG A 163 6.45 -26.54 -7.67
N PRO A 164 7.04 -25.89 -8.69
CA PRO A 164 8.48 -25.81 -8.89
C PRO A 164 9.14 -24.64 -8.16
N PHE A 165 10.26 -24.90 -7.47
CA PHE A 165 11.28 -23.89 -7.18
C PHE A 165 12.66 -24.53 -7.37
N MET A 166 13.53 -23.79 -8.06
CA MET A 166 14.83 -24.22 -8.56
C MET A 166 15.73 -24.83 -7.48
N ILE A 167 16.38 -25.94 -7.81
CA ILE A 167 17.48 -26.49 -7.02
C ILE A 167 18.79 -26.12 -7.73
N TYR A 168 19.54 -25.20 -7.13
CA TYR A 168 20.98 -25.10 -7.35
C TYR A 168 21.62 -26.35 -6.74
N SER A 169 22.36 -27.11 -7.55
CA SER A 169 23.20 -28.21 -7.09
C SER A 169 24.47 -27.64 -6.47
N MET A 170 24.72 -27.97 -5.20
CA MET A 170 26.04 -27.87 -4.59
C MET A 170 26.50 -29.28 -4.20
N GLU A 171 27.15 -29.95 -5.15
CA GLU A 171 28.01 -31.11 -4.87
C GLU A 171 29.41 -30.82 -5.44
N LYS A 172 30.26 -30.20 -4.64
CA LYS A 172 31.72 -30.38 -4.71
C LYS A 172 32.31 -30.19 -3.33
N GLU A 173 32.63 -31.30 -2.69
CA GLU A 173 33.96 -31.59 -2.16
C GLU A 173 33.90 -32.92 -1.40
N LEU A 174 34.39 -33.99 -2.02
CA LEU A 174 35.00 -35.13 -1.31
C LEU A 174 35.74 -36.07 -2.28
N LEU A 175 36.36 -35.55 -3.35
CA LEU A 175 37.22 -36.39 -4.21
C LEU A 175 38.34 -35.64 -4.95
N TRP A 176 39.05 -34.70 -4.29
CA TRP A 176 40.44 -34.40 -4.68
C TRP A 176 41.40 -35.35 -3.93
N ARG A 177 41.34 -36.62 -4.30
CA ARG A 177 42.25 -37.70 -3.90
C ARG A 177 43.58 -37.24 -3.28
N ALA A 178 43.81 -37.73 -2.05
CA ALA A 178 45.12 -38.20 -1.66
C ALA A 178 45.60 -39.25 -2.69
N THR A 179 46.46 -38.83 -3.61
CA THR A 179 47.52 -39.64 -4.22
C THR A 179 48.67 -38.69 -4.51
N GLY A 180 49.78 -38.84 -3.78
CA GLY A 180 50.97 -38.02 -3.92
C GLY A 180 51.60 -38.09 -5.32
N LYS A 181 52.06 -36.92 -5.78
CA LYS A 181 53.49 -36.61 -5.92
C LYS A 181 53.72 -35.22 -5.37
#